data_AF-A0A533W6V5-F1
#
_entry.id   AF-A0A533W6V5-F1
#
_cell.length_a   1.000
_cell.length_b   1.000
_cell.length_c   1.000
_cell.angle_alpha   90.00
_cell.angle_beta   90.00
_cell.angle_gamma   90.00
#
_symmetry.space_group_name_H-M   'P 1'
#
loop_
_entity.id
_entity.type
_entity.pdbx_description
1 polymer ?
#
loop_
_entity_poly.entity_id
_entity_poly.type
_entity_poly.pdbx_seq_one_letter_code
_entity_poly.pdbx_strand_id
1 'polypeptide(L)'
;MVRHLCRGSKVTADVYTRRLGSICTLRGTNPSELVTQGRKDEEWLCNFLMDLVSELERQGKAGSYIVSNLKAIKSWLSHNGVEFKRRIKVRGADDTPTLRGKHALTTGQLVTSLI
;
A
#
# COMPACT_ATOMS: atom_id res chain seq x y z
N MET A 1 -16.87 -12.81 23.23
CA MET A 1 -16.89 -11.33 23.24
C MET A 1 -15.77 -10.82 22.34
N VAL A 2 -16.03 -10.52 21.06
CA VAL A 2 -15.02 -9.96 20.13
C VAL A 2 -15.67 -8.81 19.36
N ARG A 3 -15.87 -7.67 20.03
CA ARG A 3 -16.66 -6.55 19.48
C ARG A 3 -15.85 -5.33 19.07
N HIS A 4 -14.51 -5.37 19.14
CA HIS A 4 -13.68 -4.17 18.93
C HIS A 4 -12.84 -4.16 17.63
N LEU A 5 -12.75 -5.25 16.86
CA LEU A 5 -12.01 -5.23 15.57
C LEU A 5 -12.81 -4.64 14.38
N CYS A 6 -14.13 -4.45 14.50
CA CYS A 6 -15.01 -4.11 13.38
C CYS A 6 -15.40 -2.62 13.29
N ARG A 7 -14.56 -1.67 13.73
CA ARG A 7 -14.82 -0.23 13.45
C ARG A 7 -14.33 0.21 12.06
N GLY A 8 -13.49 -0.59 11.39
CA GLY A 8 -13.03 -0.36 10.03
C GLY A 8 -13.72 -1.24 8.99
N SER A 9 -13.56 -0.91 7.71
CA SER A 9 -14.08 -1.71 6.58
C SER A 9 -13.54 -3.14 6.65
N LYS A 10 -14.43 -4.12 6.83
CA LYS A 10 -14.10 -5.56 6.81
C LYS A 10 -13.36 -5.96 5.53
N VAL A 11 -13.75 -5.36 4.40
CA VAL A 11 -13.13 -5.59 3.09
C VAL A 11 -11.68 -5.11 3.08
N THR A 12 -11.39 -3.95 3.68
CA THR A 12 -10.03 -3.42 3.78
C THR A 12 -9.16 -4.28 4.69
N ALA A 13 -9.71 -4.73 5.83
CA ALA A 13 -9.00 -5.63 6.74
C ALA A 13 -8.62 -6.95 6.05
N ASP A 14 -9.58 -7.57 5.36
CA ASP A 14 -9.37 -8.81 4.60
C ASP A 14 -8.31 -8.66 3.49
N VAL A 15 -8.37 -7.57 2.71
CA VAL A 15 -7.36 -7.25 1.69
C VAL A 15 -5.97 -7.06 2.32
N TYR A 16 -5.89 -6.40 3.47
CA TYR A 16 -4.61 -6.15 4.15
C TYR A 16 -4.02 -7.44 4.71
N THR A 17 -4.84 -8.31 5.30
CA THR A 17 -4.39 -9.62 5.79
C THR A 17 -3.86 -10.49 4.65
N ARG A 18 -4.53 -10.53 3.49
CA ARG A 18 -4.04 -11.28 2.31
C ARG A 18 -2.71 -10.74 1.80
N ARG A 19 -2.59 -9.41 1.68
CA ARG A 19 -1.34 -8.76 1.25
C ARG A 19 -0.19 -9.03 2.21
N LEU A 20 -0.45 -8.91 3.52
CA LEU A 20 0.53 -9.20 4.55
C LEU A 20 1.01 -10.66 4.46
N GLY A 21 0.09 -11.60 4.33
CA GLY A 21 0.41 -13.02 4.14
C GLY A 21 1.30 -13.25 2.91
N SER A 22 0.95 -12.67 1.76
CA SER A 22 1.75 -12.79 0.54
C SER A 22 3.17 -12.21 0.69
N ILE A 23 3.33 -11.09 1.39
CA ILE A 23 4.64 -10.48 1.65
C ILE A 23 5.47 -11.37 2.60
N CYS A 24 4.84 -11.90 3.64
CA CYS A 24 5.47 -12.82 4.58
C CYS A 24 6.00 -14.06 3.86
N THR A 25 5.20 -14.66 2.98
CA THR A 25 5.64 -15.79 2.13
C THR A 25 6.80 -15.38 1.21
N LEU A 26 6.71 -14.23 0.54
CA LEU A 26 7.76 -13.75 -0.38
C LEU A 26 9.11 -13.57 0.33
N ARG A 27 9.11 -13.13 1.59
CA ARG A 27 10.32 -12.79 2.34
C ARG A 27 10.74 -13.86 3.35
N GLY A 28 10.07 -15.02 3.38
CA GLY A 28 10.34 -16.07 4.36
C GLY A 28 10.17 -15.61 5.81
N THR A 29 9.31 -14.61 6.05
CA THR A 29 9.02 -14.07 7.38
C THR A 29 7.58 -14.40 7.77
N ASN A 30 7.19 -14.05 8.99
CA ASN A 30 5.80 -14.17 9.43
C ASN A 30 5.35 -12.87 10.13
N PRO A 31 4.03 -12.63 10.25
CA PRO A 31 3.52 -11.39 10.82
C PRO A 31 3.99 -11.11 12.25
N SER A 32 4.24 -12.16 13.05
CA SER A 32 4.73 -12.02 14.43
C SER A 32 6.20 -11.64 14.46
N GLU A 33 7.01 -12.24 13.61
CA GLU A 33 8.45 -11.93 13.49
C GLU A 33 8.65 -10.48 13.07
N LEU A 34 7.84 -10.00 12.12
CA LEU A 34 7.88 -8.62 11.66
C LEU A 34 7.63 -7.61 12.80
N VAL A 35 6.72 -7.94 13.73
CA VAL A 35 6.43 -7.11 14.90
C VAL A 35 7.56 -7.20 15.93
N THR A 36 8.03 -8.41 16.21
CA THR A 36 9.09 -8.64 17.21
C THR A 36 10.39 -7.95 16.80
N GLN A 37 10.82 -8.12 15.55
CA GLN A 37 12.04 -7.50 15.04
C GLN A 37 11.87 -5.99 14.87
N GLY A 38 10.75 -5.54 14.29
CA GLY A 38 10.51 -4.12 14.10
C GLY A 38 10.35 -3.32 15.40
N ARG A 39 10.00 -3.98 16.51
CA ARG A 39 10.02 -3.36 17.85
C ARG A 39 11.43 -3.20 18.41
N LYS A 40 12.33 -4.15 18.10
CA LYS A 40 13.70 -4.17 18.61
C LYS A 40 14.63 -3.26 17.81
N ASP A 41 14.41 -3.20 16.50
CA ASP A 41 15.32 -2.57 15.57
C ASP A 41 14.53 -1.83 14.46
N GLU A 42 14.46 -0.50 14.60
CA GLU A 42 13.83 0.38 13.61
C GLU A 42 14.61 0.40 12.28
N GLU A 43 15.94 0.25 12.33
CA GLU A 43 16.78 0.25 11.13
C GLU A 43 16.56 -1.03 10.33
N TRP A 44 16.52 -2.18 10.99
CA TRP A 44 16.13 -3.44 10.37
C TRP A 44 14.76 -3.35 9.70
N LEU A 45 13.77 -2.75 10.38
CA LEU A 45 12.43 -2.56 9.81
C LEU A 45 12.47 -1.63 8.58
N CYS A 46 13.27 -0.57 8.64
CA CYS A 46 13.45 0.35 7.53
C CYS A 46 14.07 -0.37 6.32
N ASN A 47 15.13 -1.14 6.53
CA ASN A 47 15.80 -1.93 5.50
C ASN A 47 14.86 -3.00 4.93
N PHE A 48 14.13 -3.73 5.78
CA PHE A 48 13.13 -4.70 5.36
C PHE A 48 12.10 -4.10 4.38
N LEU A 49 11.58 -2.91 4.71
CA LEU A 49 10.60 -2.22 3.88
C LEU A 49 11.21 -1.66 2.59
N MET A 50 12.45 -1.15 2.62
CA MET A 50 13.15 -0.70 1.42
C MET A 50 13.46 -1.87 0.48
N ASP A 51 13.95 -2.99 0.99
CA ASP A 51 14.19 -4.20 0.20
C ASP A 51 12.91 -4.72 -0.44
N LEU A 52 11.77 -4.63 0.27
CA LEU A 52 10.47 -5.02 -0.27
C LEU A 52 10.08 -4.12 -1.45
N VAL A 53 10.29 -2.81 -1.32
CA VAL A 53 10.04 -1.87 -2.43
C VAL A 53 10.95 -2.20 -3.61
N SER A 54 12.25 -2.32 -3.39
CA SER A 54 13.23 -2.65 -4.45
C SER A 54 12.88 -3.94 -5.18
N GLU A 55 12.49 -4.98 -4.44
CA GLU A 55 12.12 -6.27 -5.03
C GLU A 55 10.83 -6.18 -5.86
N LEU A 56 9.81 -5.47 -5.37
CA LEU A 56 8.58 -5.28 -6.12
C LEU A 56 8.76 -4.36 -7.34
N GLU A 57 9.63 -3.35 -7.24
CA GLU A 57 10.03 -2.52 -8.38
C GLU A 57 10.79 -3.36 -9.43
N ARG A 58 11.71 -4.22 -9.01
CA ARG A 58 12.43 -5.16 -9.88
C ARG A 58 11.50 -6.14 -10.60
N GLN A 59 10.43 -6.56 -9.94
CA GLN A 59 9.36 -7.38 -10.53
C GLN A 59 8.40 -6.58 -11.44
N GLY A 60 8.64 -5.28 -11.65
CA GLY A 60 7.80 -4.42 -12.49
C GLY A 60 6.40 -4.16 -11.92
N LYS A 61 6.21 -4.30 -10.60
CA LYS A 61 4.91 -4.03 -9.97
C LYS A 61 4.61 -2.53 -9.99
N ALA A 62 3.34 -2.18 -10.21
CA ALA A 62 2.90 -0.79 -10.20
C ALA A 62 3.15 -0.11 -8.84
N GLY A 63 3.56 1.16 -8.84
CA GLY A 63 3.82 1.92 -7.61
C GLY A 63 2.61 1.95 -6.66
N SER A 64 1.38 2.04 -7.21
CA SER A 64 0.14 1.96 -6.44
C SER A 64 -0.05 0.61 -5.72
N TYR A 65 0.40 -0.50 -6.33
CA TYR A 65 0.42 -1.82 -5.71
C TYR A 65 1.41 -1.86 -4.55
N ILE A 66 2.62 -1.34 -4.76
CA ILE A 66 3.68 -1.28 -3.73
C ILE A 66 3.21 -0.43 -2.53
N VAL A 67 2.65 0.75 -2.79
CA VAL A 67 2.06 1.63 -1.75
C VAL A 67 0.98 0.91 -0.94
N SER A 68 0.11 0.14 -1.61
CA SER A 68 -0.95 -0.61 -0.93
C SER A 68 -0.41 -1.72 -0.03
N ASN A 69 0.70 -2.36 -0.41
CA ASN A 69 1.41 -3.34 0.42
C ASN A 69 2.06 -2.66 1.64
N LEU A 70 2.71 -1.51 1.46
CA LEU A 70 3.28 -0.74 2.57
C LEU A 70 2.21 -0.30 3.58
N LYS A 71 1.02 0.10 3.10
CA LYS A 71 -0.12 0.45 3.98
C LYS A 71 -0.57 -0.75 4.81
N ALA A 72 -0.64 -1.94 4.22
CA ALA A 72 -1.00 -3.17 4.94
C ALA A 72 -0.01 -3.48 6.06
N ILE A 73 1.30 -3.40 5.77
CA ILE A 73 2.34 -3.62 6.79
C ILE A 73 2.27 -2.58 7.90
N LYS A 74 2.19 -1.29 7.57
CA LYS A 74 2.11 -0.21 8.57
C LYS A 74 0.87 -0.34 9.45
N SER A 75 -0.26 -0.72 8.87
CA SER A 75 -1.49 -0.99 9.62
C SER A 75 -1.32 -2.16 10.60
N TRP A 76 -0.64 -3.23 10.18
CA TRP A 76 -0.35 -4.37 11.06
C TRP A 76 0.59 -4.00 12.21
N LEU A 77 1.66 -3.27 11.91
CA LEU A 77 2.61 -2.79 12.92
C LEU A 77 1.92 -1.86 13.95
N SER A 78 1.14 -0.89 13.46
CA SER A 78 0.38 0.02 14.31
C SER A 78 -0.64 -0.72 15.18
N HIS A 79 -1.32 -1.73 14.65
CA HIS A 79 -2.22 -2.58 15.42
C HIS A 79 -1.51 -3.31 16.57
N ASN A 80 -0.21 -3.60 16.43
CA ASN A 80 0.63 -4.27 17.43
C ASN A 80 1.49 -3.29 18.25
N GLY A 81 1.20 -1.98 18.19
CA GLY A 81 1.90 -0.94 18.95
C GLY A 81 3.31 -0.62 18.47
N VAL A 82 3.65 -0.93 17.21
CA VAL A 82 4.93 -0.57 16.58
C VAL A 82 4.68 0.61 15.63
N GLU A 83 5.19 1.79 15.97
CA GLU A 83 5.11 2.98 15.13
C GLU A 83 6.31 3.07 14.17
N PHE A 84 6.06 3.29 12.88
CA PHE A 84 7.11 3.53 11.90
C PHE A 84 6.92 4.91 11.24
N LYS A 85 7.79 5.86 11.61
CA LYS A 85 7.67 7.28 11.22
C LYS A 85 8.47 7.66 9.97
N ARG A 86 9.43 6.83 9.54
CA ARG A 86 10.27 7.12 8.38
C ARG A 86 9.46 7.10 7.07
N ARG A 87 9.77 8.05 6.19
CA ARG A 87 9.19 8.11 4.85
C ARG A 87 9.94 7.17 3.91
N ILE A 88 9.20 6.30 3.22
CA ILE A 88 9.73 5.43 2.18
C ILE A 88 9.29 5.98 0.83
N LYS A 89 10.25 6.22 -0.07
CA LYS A 89 9.97 6.65 -1.44
C LYS A 89 9.70 5.41 -2.31
N VAL A 90 8.70 5.50 -3.17
CA VAL A 90 8.32 4.45 -4.13
C VAL A 90 8.22 5.10 -5.50
N ARG A 91 8.86 4.54 -6.52
CA ARG A 91 8.83 5.07 -7.88
C ARG A 91 7.43 4.86 -8.49
N GLY A 92 6.92 5.87 -9.19
CA GLY A 92 5.59 5.80 -9.81
C GLY A 92 4.44 5.64 -8.80
N ALA A 93 4.63 6.03 -7.53
CA ALA A 93 3.56 6.05 -6.54
C ALA A 93 2.40 6.98 -6.94
N ASP A 94 2.73 8.06 -7.63
CA ASP A 94 1.80 9.05 -8.18
C ASP A 94 1.47 8.80 -9.67
N ASP A 95 2.09 7.79 -10.31
CA ASP A 95 1.72 7.34 -11.65
C ASP A 95 0.34 6.67 -11.57
N THR A 96 -0.68 7.51 -11.66
CA THR A 96 -2.06 7.10 -11.85
C THR A 96 -2.17 6.56 -13.27
N PRO A 97 -2.43 5.25 -13.49
CA PRO A 97 -2.54 4.69 -14.84
C PRO A 97 -3.70 5.29 -15.65
N THR A 98 -4.58 6.05 -15.00
CA THR A 98 -5.83 6.59 -15.55
C THR A 98 -5.77 8.03 -16.08
N LEU A 99 -4.59 8.68 -16.10
CA LEU A 99 -4.46 10.05 -16.63
C LEU A 99 -3.62 10.18 -17.90
N ARG A 100 -2.95 9.12 -18.36
CA ARG A 100 -2.11 9.18 -19.57
C ARG A 100 -2.87 8.94 -20.88
N GLY A 101 -4.21 8.93 -20.87
CA GLY A 101 -4.99 8.52 -22.05
C GLY A 101 -6.38 9.12 -22.19
N LYS A 102 -6.65 10.30 -21.60
CA LYS A 102 -7.84 11.06 -21.97
C LYS A 102 -7.40 12.39 -22.55
N HIS A 103 -7.35 12.42 -23.89
CA HIS A 103 -7.55 13.67 -24.60
C HIS A 103 -8.79 14.32 -23.99
N ALA A 104 -8.59 15.49 -23.39
CA ALA A 104 -9.68 16.36 -23.02
C ALA A 104 -10.42 16.73 -24.31
N LEU A 105 -11.54 16.07 -24.60
CA LEU A 105 -12.57 16.66 -25.44
C LEU A 105 -13.30 17.66 -24.55
N THR A 106 -12.72 18.85 -24.43
CA THR A 106 -13.34 19.98 -23.75
C THR A 106 -13.61 21.08 -24.77
N THR A 107 -14.91 21.23 -25.02
CA THR A 107 -15.63 22.44 -25.44
C THR A 107 -15.72 22.78 -26.93
N GLY A 108 -16.95 22.69 -27.44
CA GLY A 108 -17.40 23.24 -28.72
C GLY A 108 -18.92 23.43 -28.75
N GLN A 109 -19.39 24.35 -27.89
CA GLN A 109 -20.60 25.19 -28.04
C GLN A 109 -21.99 24.56 -28.24
N LEU A 110 -22.85 24.85 -27.27
CA LEU A 110 -24.29 25.04 -27.47
C LEU A 110 -24.51 26.11 -28.55
N VAL A 111 -25.19 25.76 -29.66
CA VAL A 111 -25.94 26.73 -30.48
C VAL A 111 -27.29 26.12 -30.84
N THR A 112 -28.30 26.58 -30.09
CA THR A 112 -29.65 26.96 -30.49
C THR A 112 -30.28 26.29 -31.72
N SER A 113 -31.37 25.56 -31.46
CA SER A 113 -32.45 25.29 -32.39
C SER A 113 -32.98 26.58 -33.01
N LEU A 114 -32.98 26.70 -34.34
CA LEU A 114 -34.06 27.35 -35.09
C LEU A 114 -33.98 27.02 -36.59
N ILE A 115 -35.17 26.73 -37.14
CA ILE A 115 -35.59 26.61 -38.55
C ILE A 115 -35.23 25.30 -39.27
#